data_AF-A0A9X8DQE4-F1
#
_entry.id   AF-A0A9X8DQE4-F1
#
_cell.length_a   1.000
_cell.length_b   1.000
_cell.length_c   1.000
_cell.angle_alpha   90.00
_cell.angle_beta   90.00
_cell.angle_gamma   90.00
#
_symmetry.space_group_name_H-M   'P 1'
#
loop_
_entity.id
_entity.type
_entity.pdbx_description
1 polymer ?
#
loop_
_entity_poly.entity_id
_entity_poly.type
_entity_poly.pdbx_seq_one_letter_code
_entity_poly.pdbx_strand_id
1 'polypeptide(L)'
;DKKLKRLFAFHASEKRGKFMTLAEFEGWLKEQRLIDALFPFPKIKQLFYAVQQDTSDSEGDLELIFAEFVEALAAVAVYRNPNPYLSLSSRLEAFLGDNL
;
A
#
# COMPACT_ATOMS: atom_id res chain seq x y z
N ASP A 1 10.22 -6.46 7.62
CA ASP A 1 10.90 -5.15 7.66
C ASP A 1 11.90 -4.94 6.49
N LYS A 2 13.08 -5.58 6.43
CA LYS A 2 14.06 -5.37 5.32
C LYS A 2 13.50 -5.62 3.89
N LYS A 3 12.67 -6.66 3.71
CA LYS A 3 12.03 -6.95 2.42
C LYS A 3 11.06 -5.83 2.00
N LEU A 4 10.22 -5.36 2.92
CA LEU A 4 9.28 -4.27 2.68
C LEU A 4 10.00 -2.96 2.35
N LYS A 5 11.10 -2.64 3.05
CA LYS A 5 11.92 -1.47 2.73
C LYS A 5 12.50 -1.54 1.32
N ARG A 6 12.95 -2.73 0.88
CA ARG A 6 13.44 -2.93 -0.49
C ARG A 6 12.34 -2.78 -1.53
N LEU A 7 11.18 -3.37 -1.28
CA LEU A 7 10.01 -3.24 -2.15
C LEU A 7 9.59 -1.78 -2.30
N PHE A 8 9.43 -1.08 -1.17
CA PHE A 8 9.11 0.33 -1.16
C PHE A 8 10.14 1.12 -1.96
N ALA A 9 11.44 0.98 -1.65
CA ALA A 9 12.50 1.69 -2.35
C ALA A 9 12.60 1.35 -3.85
N PHE A 10 12.19 0.15 -4.26
CA PHE A 10 12.18 -0.29 -5.66
C PHE A 10 11.06 0.38 -6.45
N HIS A 11 9.85 0.46 -5.89
CA HIS A 11 8.68 1.05 -6.57
C HIS A 11 8.56 2.56 -6.37
N ALA A 12 9.13 3.13 -5.30
CA ALA A 12 9.23 4.57 -5.05
C ALA A 12 10.38 5.20 -5.86
N SER A 13 10.30 5.07 -7.17
CA SER A 13 11.38 5.36 -8.12
C SER A 13 11.65 6.86 -8.31
N GLU A 14 10.61 7.69 -8.36
CA GLU A 14 10.72 9.11 -8.75
C GLU A 14 11.50 9.94 -7.72
N LYS A 15 11.28 9.67 -6.42
CA LYS A 15 11.91 10.39 -5.31
C LYS A 15 13.01 9.59 -4.61
N ARG A 16 13.78 8.79 -5.38
CA ARG A 16 14.94 8.01 -4.90
C ARG A 16 14.63 7.09 -3.71
N GLY A 17 13.45 6.47 -3.69
CA GLY A 17 13.06 5.52 -2.66
C GLY A 17 12.64 6.14 -1.33
N LYS A 18 12.35 7.46 -1.29
CA LYS A 18 11.91 8.15 -0.06
C LYS A 18 10.40 8.26 0.07
N PHE A 19 9.72 8.52 -1.05
CA PHE A 19 8.29 8.76 -1.13
C PHE A 19 7.73 8.00 -2.32
N MET A 20 6.54 7.42 -2.15
CA MET A 20 5.84 6.68 -3.20
C MET A 20 4.59 7.45 -3.62
N THR A 21 4.48 7.77 -4.90
CA THR A 21 3.29 8.47 -5.43
C THR A 21 2.10 7.51 -5.56
N LEU A 22 0.89 8.05 -5.73
CA LEU A 22 -0.29 7.22 -6.03
C LEU A 22 -0.09 6.39 -7.29
N ALA A 23 0.51 6.96 -8.34
CA ALA A 23 0.75 6.26 -9.59
C ALA A 23 1.72 5.08 -9.43
N GLU A 24 2.77 5.25 -8.62
CA GLU A 24 3.72 4.18 -8.29
C GLU A 24 3.05 3.07 -7.47
N PHE A 25 2.24 3.46 -6.47
CA PHE A 25 1.50 2.49 -5.65
C PHE A 25 0.47 1.71 -6.48
N GLU A 26 -0.29 2.38 -7.33
CA GLU A 26 -1.22 1.74 -8.29
C GLU A 26 -0.49 0.84 -9.28
N GLY A 27 0.68 1.28 -9.78
CA GLY A 27 1.52 0.48 -10.66
C GLY A 27 1.94 -0.83 -10.02
N TRP A 28 2.44 -0.77 -8.78
CA TRP A 28 2.81 -1.96 -8.02
C TRP A 28 1.61 -2.89 -7.76
N LEU A 29 0.47 -2.35 -7.31
CA LEU A 29 -0.74 -3.16 -7.10
C LEU A 29 -1.21 -3.83 -8.39
N LYS A 30 -1.08 -3.15 -9.53
CA LYS A 30 -1.42 -3.70 -10.84
C LYS A 30 -0.48 -4.85 -11.24
N GLU A 31 0.82 -4.71 -11.00
CA GLU A 31 1.81 -5.77 -11.25
C GLU A 31 1.50 -7.04 -10.45
N GLN A 32 1.07 -6.87 -9.19
CA GLN A 32 0.64 -7.98 -8.33
C GLN A 32 -0.78 -8.49 -8.63
N ARG A 33 -1.46 -7.95 -9.66
CA ARG A 33 -2.85 -8.29 -10.02
C ARG A 33 -3.84 -8.06 -8.88
N LEU A 34 -3.56 -7.06 -8.04
CA LEU A 34 -4.37 -6.67 -6.89
C LEU A 34 -5.42 -5.60 -7.22
N ILE A 35 -5.60 -5.25 -8.51
CA ILE A 35 -6.65 -4.35 -8.95
C ILE A 35 -7.71 -5.15 -9.70
N ASP A 36 -8.90 -5.23 -9.12
CA ASP A 36 -10.04 -5.97 -9.67
C ASP A 36 -11.38 -5.36 -9.23
N ALA A 37 -12.49 -6.07 -9.50
CA ALA A 37 -13.82 -5.61 -9.15
C ALA A 37 -14.06 -5.45 -7.63
N LEU A 38 -13.31 -6.18 -6.80
CA LEU A 38 -13.41 -6.13 -5.33
C LEU A 38 -12.51 -5.03 -4.75
N PHE A 39 -11.39 -4.74 -5.40
CA PHE A 39 -10.47 -3.68 -5.02
C PHE A 39 -10.10 -2.77 -6.21
N PRO A 40 -11.02 -1.90 -6.66
CA PRO A 40 -10.84 -1.08 -7.85
C PRO A 40 -10.07 0.22 -7.57
N PHE A 41 -9.61 0.91 -8.61
CA PHE A 41 -8.87 2.19 -8.52
C PHE A 41 -9.49 3.23 -7.58
N PRO A 42 -10.82 3.50 -7.59
CA PRO A 42 -11.39 4.48 -6.66
C PRO A 42 -11.17 4.10 -5.19
N LYS A 43 -11.13 2.80 -4.89
CA LYS A 43 -10.91 2.28 -3.54
C LYS A 43 -9.44 2.40 -3.12
N ILE A 44 -8.52 2.15 -4.06
CA ILE A 44 -7.08 2.36 -3.87
C ILE A 44 -6.81 3.83 -3.55
N LYS A 45 -7.39 4.73 -4.35
CA LYS A 45 -7.30 6.17 -4.13
C LYS A 45 -7.81 6.55 -2.74
N GLN A 46 -9.02 6.11 -2.35
CA GLN A 46 -9.55 6.35 -0.99
C GLN A 46 -8.61 5.83 0.12
N LEU A 47 -8.06 4.62 -0.04
CA LEU A 47 -7.11 4.06 0.92
C LEU A 47 -5.85 4.94 1.01
N PHE A 48 -5.31 5.36 -0.15
CA PHE A 48 -4.12 6.20 -0.22
C PHE A 48 -4.30 7.50 0.57
N TYR A 49 -5.43 8.20 0.41
CA TYR A 49 -5.73 9.38 1.24
C TYR A 49 -5.90 9.05 2.72
N ALA A 50 -6.51 7.92 3.05
CA ALA A 50 -6.83 7.56 4.43
C ALA A 50 -5.60 7.25 5.29
N VAL A 51 -4.51 6.79 4.68
CA VAL A 51 -3.25 6.47 5.40
C VAL A 51 -2.30 7.67 5.50
N GLN A 52 -2.64 8.82 4.91
CA GLN A 52 -1.81 10.01 5.01
C GLN A 52 -1.88 10.57 6.44
N GLN A 53 -0.73 10.61 7.13
CA GLN A 53 -0.61 11.17 8.46
C GLN A 53 -0.27 12.67 8.33
N ASP A 54 -0.99 13.55 9.06
CA ASP A 54 -0.84 15.03 9.04
C ASP A 54 -1.18 15.75 7.72
N THR A 55 -2.38 15.50 7.17
CA THR A 55 -2.92 16.26 6.03
C THR A 55 -3.57 17.60 6.39
N SER A 56 -3.26 18.18 7.56
CA SER A 56 -3.96 19.39 8.01
C SER A 56 -3.74 20.62 7.13
N ASP A 57 -2.77 20.65 6.22
CA ASP A 57 -2.44 21.89 5.49
C ASP A 57 -1.62 21.74 4.19
N SER A 58 -1.90 20.81 3.27
CA SER A 58 -1.13 20.81 2.01
C SER A 58 -1.93 20.43 0.78
N GLU A 59 -2.17 21.43 -0.06
CA GLU A 59 -2.34 21.34 -1.52
C GLU A 59 -1.09 20.76 -2.24
N GLY A 60 -0.33 19.89 -1.57
CA GLY A 60 0.86 19.23 -2.11
C GLY A 60 0.53 17.90 -2.76
N ASP A 61 1.40 17.44 -3.65
CA ASP A 61 1.34 16.09 -4.20
C ASP A 61 1.41 15.08 -3.05
N LEU A 62 0.32 14.33 -2.84
CA LEU A 62 0.24 13.33 -1.79
C LEU A 62 1.13 12.14 -2.13
N GLU A 63 1.93 11.72 -1.16
CA GLU A 63 2.89 10.65 -1.30
C GLU A 63 2.96 9.84 -0.02
N LEU A 64 3.26 8.55 -0.14
CA LEU A 64 3.46 7.70 1.03
C LEU A 64 4.91 7.76 1.46
N ILE A 65 5.14 8.07 2.74
CA ILE A 65 6.37 7.63 3.41
C ILE A 65 6.30 6.12 3.69
N PHE A 66 7.43 5.51 4.04
CA PHE A 66 7.50 4.07 4.30
C PHE A 66 6.49 3.58 5.35
N ALA A 67 6.22 4.37 6.40
CA ALA A 67 5.25 3.99 7.43
C ALA A 67 3.83 3.90 6.87
N GLU A 68 3.39 4.92 6.12
CA GLU A 68 2.07 4.97 5.49
C GLU A 68 1.91 3.89 4.42
N PHE A 69 2.99 3.57 3.69
CA PHE A 69 3.02 2.43 2.79
C PHE A 69 2.74 1.11 3.52
N VAL A 70 3.34 0.89 4.70
CA VAL A 70 3.09 -0.31 5.50
C VAL A 70 1.64 -0.36 5.99
N GLU A 71 1.05 0.78 6.33
CA GLU A 71 -0.37 0.88 6.71
C GLU A 71 -1.30 0.57 5.53
N ALA A 72 -1.01 1.15 4.35
CA ALA A 72 -1.74 0.86 3.12
C ALA A 72 -1.67 -0.63 2.77
N LEU A 73 -0.48 -1.22 2.84
CA LEU A 73 -0.24 -2.64 2.60
C LEU A 73 -1.05 -3.53 3.55
N ALA A 74 -1.08 -3.19 4.84
CA ALA A 74 -1.88 -3.92 5.83
C ALA A 74 -3.38 -3.82 5.52
N ALA A 75 -3.86 -2.65 5.11
CA ALA A 75 -5.24 -2.48 4.69
C ALA A 75 -5.55 -3.33 3.43
N VAL A 76 -4.67 -3.35 2.43
CA VAL A 76 -4.83 -4.20 1.23
C VAL A 76 -4.93 -5.68 1.63
N ALA A 77 -4.04 -6.16 2.52
CA ALA A 77 -4.09 -7.54 3.01
C ALA A 77 -5.41 -7.87 3.72
N VAL A 78 -5.96 -6.94 4.52
CA VAL A 78 -7.27 -7.09 5.16
C VAL A 78 -8.41 -7.08 4.16
N TYR A 79 -8.35 -6.23 3.12
CA TYR A 79 -9.35 -6.25 2.04
C TYR A 79 -9.36 -7.58 1.30
N ARG A 80 -8.18 -8.16 1.05
CA ARG A 80 -8.02 -9.44 0.36
C ARG A 80 -8.44 -10.64 1.19
N ASN A 81 -8.29 -10.54 2.51
CA ASN A 81 -8.72 -11.57 3.43
C ASN A 81 -9.48 -10.95 4.62
N PRO A 82 -10.79 -10.66 4.48
CA PRO A 82 -11.56 -10.01 5.54
C PRO A 82 -11.92 -10.96 6.69
N ASN A 83 -11.32 -12.15 6.78
CA ASN A 83 -11.62 -13.14 7.81
C ASN A 83 -11.25 -12.61 9.21
N PRO A 84 -12.23 -12.35 10.10
CA PRO A 84 -11.98 -11.75 11.40
C PRO A 84 -11.33 -12.71 12.41
N TYR A 85 -11.37 -14.02 12.14
CA TYR A 85 -10.80 -15.05 13.02
C TYR A 85 -9.29 -15.23 12.82
N LEU A 86 -8.72 -14.64 11.75
CA LEU A 86 -7.28 -14.59 11.55
C LEU A 86 -6.72 -13.30 12.15
N SER A 87 -5.55 -13.39 12.77
CA SER A 87 -4.83 -12.20 13.23
C SER A 87 -4.37 -11.34 12.05
N LEU A 88 -4.15 -10.04 12.26
CA LEU A 88 -3.56 -9.20 11.23
C LEU A 88 -2.20 -9.72 10.76
N SER A 89 -1.37 -10.25 11.68
CA SER A 89 -0.08 -10.85 11.35
C SER A 89 -0.24 -12.02 10.38
N SER A 90 -1.17 -12.93 10.66
CA SER A 90 -1.42 -14.11 9.83
C SER A 90 -1.92 -13.74 8.43
N ARG A 91 -2.78 -12.71 8.33
CA ARG A 91 -3.24 -12.20 7.04
C ARG A 91 -2.13 -11.52 6.25
N LEU A 92 -1.29 -10.73 6.92
CA LEU A 92 -0.12 -10.09 6.32
C LEU A 92 0.87 -11.15 5.83
N GLU A 93 1.17 -12.17 6.62
CA GLU A 93 2.09 -13.24 6.23
C GLU A 93 1.60 -14.00 4.99
N ALA A 94 0.32 -14.37 4.95
CA ALA A 94 -0.28 -14.99 3.78
C ALA A 94 -0.21 -14.07 2.55
N PHE A 95 -0.65 -12.83 2.71
CA PHE A 95 -0.62 -11.83 1.64
C PHE A 95 0.81 -11.59 1.10
N LEU A 96 1.80 -11.47 1.98
CA LEU A 96 3.19 -11.28 1.61
C LEU A 96 3.80 -12.52 0.96
N GLY A 97 3.40 -13.73 1.38
CA GLY A 97 3.84 -14.97 0.75
C GLY A 97 3.34 -15.12 -0.69
N ASP A 98 2.15 -14.59 -0.98
CA ASP A 98 1.52 -14.68 -2.30
C ASP A 98 1.96 -13.56 -3.27
N ASN A 99 2.49 -12.44 -2.74
CA ASN A 99 2.70 -11.21 -3.52
C ASN A 99 4.13 -10.59 -3.42
N LEU A 100 5.09 -11.24 -2.72
CA LEU A 100 6.51 -10.82 -2.65
C LEU A 100 7.47 -11.95 -3.00
#